data_AF-A0A523C857-F1
#
_entry.id   AF-A0A523C857-F1
#
_cell.length_a   1.000
_cell.length_b   1.000
_cell.length_c   1.000
_cell.angle_alpha   90.00
_cell.angle_beta   90.00
_cell.angle_gamma   90.00
#
_symmetry.space_group_name_H-M   'P 1'
#
loop_
_entity.id
_entity.type
_entity.pdbx_description
1 polymer ?
#
loop_
_entity_poly.entity_id
_entity_poly.type
_entity_poly.pdbx_seq_one_letter_code
_entity_poly.pdbx_strand_id
1 'polypeptide(L)' 'MPLHQVAVFNPFPFVVGQRIHIAGGPRSGDWQVIGLGERKVQLRCPVSGREVEWDRFCYLAENREQEWPMPR' A
#
# COMPACT_ATOMS: atom_id res chain seq x y z
N MET A 1 -12.25 -27.05 3.38
CA MET A 1 -12.83 -26.17 4.45
C MET A 1 -14.04 -25.43 3.86
N PRO A 2 -15.00 -24.90 4.65
CA PRO A 2 -16.09 -24.12 4.07
C PRO A 2 -15.56 -22.85 3.39
N LEU A 3 -16.16 -22.49 2.25
CA LEU A 3 -15.87 -21.22 1.59
C LEU A 3 -16.58 -20.09 2.34
N HIS A 4 -15.86 -18.98 2.50
CA HIS A 4 -16.38 -17.76 3.11
C HIS A 4 -16.04 -16.57 2.22
N GLN A 5 -16.87 -15.53 2.28
CA GLN A 5 -16.51 -14.21 1.76
C GLN A 5 -15.46 -13.60 2.67
N VAL A 6 -14.24 -13.41 2.16
CA VAL A 6 -13.09 -12.91 2.92
C VAL A 6 -12.55 -11.66 2.26
N ALA A 7 -12.26 -10.63 3.08
CA ALA A 7 -11.51 -9.45 2.66
C ALA A 7 -10.01 -9.75 2.71
N VAL A 8 -9.33 -9.61 1.58
CA VAL A 8 -7.90 -9.87 1.42
C VAL A 8 -7.17 -8.57 1.15
N PHE A 9 -6.13 -8.31 1.94
CA PHE A 9 -5.31 -7.10 1.88
C PHE A 9 -3.91 -7.45 1.39
N ASN A 10 -3.59 -7.05 0.17
CA ASN A 10 -2.26 -7.23 -0.42
C ASN A 10 -1.49 -5.91 -0.33
N PRO A 11 -0.21 -5.91 0.08
CA PRO A 11 0.61 -4.71 0.04
C PRO A 11 0.58 -4.10 -1.36
N PHE A 12 0.40 -2.78 -1.46
CA PHE A 12 0.40 -2.09 -2.73
C PHE A 12 1.77 -2.24 -3.41
N PRO A 13 1.83 -2.71 -4.67
CA PRO A 13 3.08 -2.98 -5.37
C PRO A 13 3.68 -1.67 -5.92
N PHE A 14 4.25 -0.86 -5.03
CA PHE A 14 4.91 0.39 -5.42
C PHE A 14 6.03 0.16 -6.43
N VAL A 15 6.25 1.15 -7.29
CA VAL A 15 7.36 1.19 -8.24
C VAL A 15 8.11 2.52 -8.08
N VAL A 16 9.45 2.50 -8.07
CA VAL A 16 10.24 3.74 -8.02
C VAL A 16 9.94 4.60 -9.26
N GLY A 17 9.73 5.89 -9.04
CA GLY A 17 9.29 6.86 -10.04
C GLY A 17 7.77 7.02 -10.15
N GLN A 18 6.98 6.13 -9.54
CA GLN A 18 5.53 6.19 -9.57
C GLN A 18 4.99 7.44 -8.87
N ARG A 19 3.94 8.05 -9.45
CA ARG A 19 3.17 9.13 -8.83
C ARG A 19 1.91 8.53 -8.21
N ILE A 20 1.66 8.84 -6.94
CA ILE A 20 0.53 8.32 -6.17
C ILE A 20 -0.22 9.47 -5.50
N HIS A 21 -1.52 9.27 -5.31
CA HIS A 21 -2.37 10.15 -4.51
C HIS A 21 -2.98 9.34 -3.37
N ILE A 22 -2.78 9.79 -2.13
CA ILE A 22 -3.39 9.19 -0.95
C ILE A 22 -4.61 10.03 -0.57
N ALA A 23 -5.81 9.47 -0.74
CA ALA A 23 -7.06 10.24 -0.62
C ALA A 23 -7.42 10.64 0.82
N GLY A 24 -6.90 9.97 1.84
CA GLY A 24 -7.31 10.20 3.23
C GLY A 24 -6.26 9.83 4.27
N GLY A 25 -6.53 10.23 5.52
CA GLY A 25 -5.64 9.99 6.66
C GLY A 25 -4.47 10.98 6.75
N PRO A 26 -3.56 10.78 7.72
CA PRO A 26 -2.48 11.72 8.05
C PRO A 26 -1.39 11.82 6.97
N ARG A 27 -1.42 10.93 5.97
CA ARG A 27 -0.46 10.89 4.84
C ARG A 27 -1.11 11.31 3.51
N SER A 28 -2.32 11.89 3.59
CA SER A 28 -3.07 12.30 2.40
C SER A 28 -2.30 13.32 1.55
N GLY A 29 -2.60 13.31 0.26
CA GLY A 29 -1.95 14.17 -0.73
C GLY A 29 -1.13 13.40 -1.76
N ASP A 30 -0.43 14.17 -2.58
CA ASP A 30 0.34 13.67 -3.72
C ASP A 30 1.79 13.35 -3.34
N TRP A 31 2.30 12.25 -3.86
CA TRP A 31 3.64 11.77 -3.59
C TRP A 31 4.28 11.14 -4.83
N GLN A 32 5.59 11.24 -4.94
CA GLN A 32 6.40 10.45 -5.85
C GLN A 32 7.16 9.38 -5.06
N VAL A 33 7.10 8.13 -5.51
CA VAL A 33 7.92 7.04 -4.95
C VAL A 33 9.35 7.25 -5.41
N ILE A 34 10.27 7.44 -4.47
CA ILE A 34 11.68 7.70 -4.78
C ILE A 34 12.61 6.55 -4.33
N GLY A 35 12.12 5.64 -3.50
CA GLY A 35 12.87 4.47 -3.03
C GLY A 35 11.97 3.41 -2.41
N LEU A 36 12.41 2.15 -2.45
CA LEU A 36 11.71 1.00 -1.88
C LEU A 36 12.69 0.09 -1.15
N GLY A 37 12.44 -0.14 0.13
CA GLY A 37 13.09 -1.19 0.92
C GLY A 37 12.13 -2.34 1.19
N GLU A 38 12.56 -3.41 1.85
CA GLU A 38 11.72 -4.60 2.10
C GLU A 38 10.40 -4.25 2.82
N ARG A 39 10.48 -3.41 3.86
CA ARG A 39 9.34 -3.01 4.70
C ARG A 39 8.97 -1.53 4.55
N LYS A 40 9.80 -0.74 3.90
CA LYS A 40 9.70 0.72 3.84
C LYS A 40 9.47 1.21 2.41
N VAL A 41 8.84 2.37 2.29
CA VAL A 41 8.71 3.16 1.06
C VAL A 41 9.19 4.58 1.34
N GLN A 42 10.00 5.11 0.42
CA GLN A 42 10.46 6.49 0.45
C GLN A 42 9.64 7.30 -0.54
N LEU A 43 9.08 8.41 -0.05
CA LEU A 43 8.20 9.28 -0.81
C LEU A 43 8.72 10.71 -0.80
N ARG A 44 8.51 11.42 -1.91
CA ARG A 44 8.79 12.83 -2.07
C ARG A 44 7.52 13.61 -2.36
N CYS A 45 7.26 14.65 -1.59
CA CYS A 45 6.18 15.59 -1.87
C CYS A 45 6.53 16.42 -3.12
N PRO A 46 5.69 16.45 -4.16
CA PRO A 46 6.00 17.19 -5.39
C PRO A 46 5.93 18.71 -5.21
N VAL A 47 5.24 19.19 -4.16
CA VAL A 47 5.06 20.63 -3.89
C VAL A 47 6.21 21.20 -3.05
N SER A 48 6.49 20.57 -1.90
CA SER A 48 7.50 21.06 -0.96
C SER A 48 8.89 20.45 -1.17
N GLY A 49 8.99 19.39 -1.96
CA GLY A 49 10.21 18.60 -2.11
C GLY A 49 10.56 17.74 -0.89
N ARG A 50 9.77 17.81 0.20
CA ARG A 50 10.00 17.03 1.42
C ARG A 50 10.04 15.53 1.14
N GLU A 51 11.06 14.88 1.67
CA GLU A 51 11.22 13.43 1.61
C GLU A 51 10.89 12.78 2.96
N VAL A 52 10.25 11.62 2.90
CA VAL A 52 9.84 10.83 4.07
C VAL A 52 10.04 9.35 3.80
N GLU A 53 10.35 8.60 4.84
CA GLU A 53 10.38 7.13 4.80
C GLU A 53 9.34 6.56 5.76
N TRP A 54 8.45 5.70 5.24
CA TRP A 54 7.36 5.10 6.00
C TRP A 54 7.31 3.58 5.79
N ASP A 55 6.73 2.84 6.74
CA ASP A 55 6.36 1.44 6.51
C ASP A 55 5.40 1.33 5.33
N ARG A 56 5.44 0.23 4.57
CA ARG A 56 4.47 -0.03 3.50
C ARG A 56 3.07 -0.17 4.10
N PHE A 57 2.29 0.90 4.02
CA PHE A 57 0.96 1.02 4.65
C PHE A 57 -0.20 1.00 3.66
N CYS A 58 0.05 1.16 2.36
CA CYS A 58 -0.99 1.05 1.35
C CYS A 58 -1.24 -0.42 1.04
N TYR A 59 -2.51 -0.83 1.09
CA TYR A 59 -2.95 -2.16 0.73
C TYR A 59 -4.06 -2.06 -0.31
N LEU A 60 -4.03 -2.96 -1.29
CA LEU A 60 -5.16 -3.25 -2.15
C LEU A 60 -6.06 -4.24 -1.41
N ALA A 61 -7.34 -3.89 -1.30
CA ALA A 61 -8.34 -4.74 -0.66
C ALA A 61 -9.27 -5.32 -1.74
N GLU A 62 -9.50 -6.63 -1.67
CA GLU A 62 -10.51 -7.33 -2.48
C GLU A 62 -11.35 -8.24 -1.60
N ASN A 63 -12.63 -8.39 -1.94
CA ASN A 63 -13.47 -9.43 -1.35
C ASN A 63 -13.50 -10.62 -2.31
N ARG A 64 -13.22 -11.83 -1.81
CA ARG A 64 -13.28 -13.05 -2.61
C ARG A 64 -13.78 -14.23 -1.77
N GLU A 65 -14.36 -15.21 -2.45
CA GLU A 65 -14.66 -16.50 -1.83
C GLU A 65 -13.40 -17.34 -1.73
N GLN A 66 -13.06 -17.76 -0.52
CA GLN A 66 -11.95 -18.69 -0.29
C GLN A 66 -12.17 -19.52 0.97
N GLU A 67 -11.32 -20.54 1.14
CA GLU A 67 -11.25 -21.29 2.39
C GLU A 67 -10.85 -20.39 3.56
N TRP A 68 -11.46 -20.64 4.71
CA TRP A 68 -11.13 -20.02 5.97
C TRP A 68 -11.17 -21.06 7.10
N PRO A 69 -10.08 -21.26 7.88
CA PRO A 69 -8.78 -20.61 7.72
C PRO A 69 -8.08 -21.04 6.42
N MET A 70 -7.20 -20.17 5.90
CA MET A 70 -6.37 -20.52 4.76
C MET A 70 -5.39 -21.64 5.17
N PRO A 71 -5.30 -22.74 4.40
CA PRO A 71 -4.31 -23.78 4.67
C PRO A 71 -2.89 -23.21 4.67
N ARG A 72 -2.04 -23.70 5.57
CA ARG A 72 -0.61 -23.34 5.62
C ARG A 72 0.18 -23.97 4.48
#